data_AF-A0A524QQJ2-F1
#
_entry.id   AF-A0A524QQJ2-F1
#
_cell.length_a   1.000
_cell.length_b   1.000
_cell.length_c   1.000
_cell.angle_alpha   90.00
_cell.angle_beta   90.00
_cell.angle_gamma   90.00
#
_symmetry.space_group_name_H-M   'P 1'
#
loop_
_entity.id
_entity.type
_entity.pdbx_description
1 polymer ?
#
loop_
_entity_poly.entity_id
_entity_poly.type
_entity_poly.pdbx_seq_one_letter_code
_entity_poly.pdbx_strand_id
1 'polypeptide(L)'
;MNDKEPLFPVPEPSERESLGKRIRYFLFGKPRDISEPSLFHRLSLIPVLAWIGLGADGLSSSSYGPEEAFRALQGHTYLAIGLAAVTAMTVLIISASYSRIIEEFSQGGGGYVVASKLLGARTGAISGSALLVDYILTIAVSMVAAGDALFSLLPVEWQFARLPLIIGLIIALTVLNIRGVRESVLALAPIFFLFLITHAVLIGGGIFMHVGNVPVVIEKATPGFSEGYSALGLIGLVAIFARAYSMGGGTYTGIDTVANAL
;
A
#
# COMPACT_ATOMS: atom_id res chain seq x y z
N MET A 1 -55.98 -1.47 -30.31
CA MET A 1 -54.67 -1.57 -31.00
C MET A 1 -53.72 -0.54 -30.41
N ASN A 2 -52.96 -0.92 -29.37
CA ASN A 2 -51.53 -1.18 -29.51
C ASN A 2 -51.02 -1.73 -28.17
N ASP A 3 -51.00 -3.05 -28.08
CA ASP A 3 -50.31 -3.80 -27.04
C ASP A 3 -48.82 -3.51 -27.13
N LYS A 4 -48.21 -3.08 -26.03
CA LYS A 4 -46.76 -3.20 -25.85
C LYS A 4 -46.54 -4.18 -24.71
N GLU A 5 -46.44 -5.46 -25.08
CA GLU A 5 -45.86 -6.46 -24.21
C GLU A 5 -44.43 -6.03 -23.81
N PRO A 6 -44.04 -6.21 -22.54
CA PRO A 6 -42.65 -6.00 -22.14
C PRO A 6 -41.75 -7.01 -22.84
N LEU A 7 -40.64 -6.52 -23.41
CA LEU A 7 -39.65 -7.28 -24.20
C LEU A 7 -38.97 -8.44 -23.41
N PHE A 8 -39.23 -8.54 -22.10
CA PHE A 8 -38.76 -9.61 -21.24
C PHE A 8 -39.89 -10.02 -20.28
N PRO A 9 -40.25 -11.31 -20.18
CA PRO A 9 -41.21 -11.76 -19.20
C PRO A 9 -40.65 -11.52 -17.79
N VAL A 10 -41.42 -10.85 -16.93
CA VAL A 10 -41.12 -10.78 -15.49
C VAL A 10 -41.31 -12.21 -14.95
N PRO A 11 -40.26 -12.90 -14.47
CA PRO A 11 -40.44 -14.24 -13.95
C PRO A 11 -41.31 -14.18 -12.68
N GLU A 12 -42.40 -14.93 -12.66
CA GLU A 12 -43.19 -15.13 -11.45
C GLU A 12 -42.31 -15.68 -10.32
N PRO A 13 -42.54 -15.28 -9.06
CA PRO A 13 -41.74 -15.75 -7.94
C PRO A 13 -41.98 -17.24 -7.73
N SER A 14 -41.11 -18.07 -8.31
CA SER A 14 -41.09 -19.51 -8.04
C SER A 14 -40.73 -19.76 -6.57
N GLU A 15 -41.67 -20.33 -5.82
CA GLU A 15 -41.70 -20.52 -4.37
C GLU A 15 -40.62 -21.45 -3.77
N ARG A 16 -39.50 -21.73 -4.45
CA ARG A 16 -38.41 -22.52 -3.87
C ARG A 16 -37.05 -21.94 -4.23
N GLU A 17 -36.68 -20.85 -3.55
CA GLU A 17 -35.29 -20.40 -3.51
C GLU A 17 -34.42 -21.51 -2.89
N SER A 18 -33.69 -22.24 -3.75
CA SER A 18 -32.68 -23.21 -3.35
C SER A 18 -31.75 -22.62 -2.29
N LEU A 19 -31.54 -23.35 -1.18
CA LEU A 19 -30.62 -23.01 -0.09
C LEU A 19 -29.26 -22.51 -0.59
N GLY A 20 -28.77 -23.05 -1.72
CA GLY A 20 -27.54 -22.61 -2.36
C GLY A 20 -27.59 -21.17 -2.90
N LYS A 21 -28.73 -20.71 -3.43
CA LYS A 21 -28.91 -19.31 -3.85
C LYS A 21 -29.01 -18.36 -2.65
N ARG A 22 -29.62 -18.75 -1.53
CA ARG A 22 -29.63 -17.92 -0.31
C ARG A 22 -28.26 -17.80 0.33
N ILE A 23 -27.50 -18.89 0.38
CA ILE A 23 -26.09 -18.88 0.81
C ILE A 23 -25.27 -18.00 -0.15
N ARG A 24 -25.51 -18.10 -1.47
CA ARG A 24 -24.86 -17.25 -2.47
C ARG A 24 -25.27 -15.77 -2.37
N TYR A 25 -26.53 -15.44 -2.08
CA TYR A 25 -26.98 -14.06 -1.87
C TYR A 25 -26.49 -13.47 -0.55
N PHE A 26 -26.37 -14.31 0.49
CA PHE A 26 -25.77 -13.92 1.78
C PHE A 26 -24.25 -13.70 1.68
N LEU A 27 -23.56 -14.48 0.84
CA LEU A 27 -22.11 -14.37 0.63
C LEU A 27 -21.74 -13.31 -0.43
N PHE A 28 -22.45 -13.23 -1.55
CA PHE A 28 -22.08 -12.43 -2.73
C PHE A 28 -23.01 -11.25 -3.06
N GLY A 29 -24.16 -11.10 -2.40
CA GLY A 29 -25.08 -10.00 -2.67
C GLY A 29 -25.81 -10.08 -4.02
N LYS A 30 -26.65 -9.07 -4.32
CA LYS A 30 -27.37 -8.94 -5.62
C LYS A 30 -26.49 -8.25 -6.68
N PRO A 31 -26.54 -8.68 -7.96
CA PRO A 31 -25.84 -8.00 -9.05
C PRO A 31 -26.38 -6.57 -9.26
N ARG A 32 -25.49 -5.62 -9.53
CA ARG A 32 -25.77 -4.19 -9.46
C ARG A 32 -25.78 -3.53 -10.84
N ASP A 33 -26.72 -2.61 -11.03
CA ASP A 33 -26.96 -1.85 -12.26
C ASP A 33 -25.97 -0.68 -12.40
N ILE A 34 -25.48 -0.47 -13.61
CA ILE A 34 -24.34 0.39 -13.96
C ILE A 34 -24.77 1.85 -14.23
N SER A 35 -26.05 2.16 -13.97
CA SER A 35 -26.76 3.31 -14.55
C SER A 35 -27.20 4.38 -13.52
N GLU A 36 -26.48 4.58 -12.41
CA GLU A 36 -26.86 5.57 -11.38
C GLU A 36 -26.29 6.99 -11.64
N PRO A 37 -27.13 8.05 -11.78
CA PRO A 37 -26.72 9.41 -12.17
C PRO A 37 -26.05 10.28 -11.08
N SER A 38 -25.82 9.77 -9.87
CA SER A 38 -25.32 10.56 -8.72
C SER A 38 -23.81 10.87 -8.75
N LEU A 39 -23.11 10.49 -9.82
CA LEU A 39 -21.67 10.67 -10.02
C LEU A 39 -21.25 12.08 -10.50
N PHE A 40 -22.18 12.91 -10.97
CA PHE A 40 -21.83 14.14 -11.72
C PHE A 40 -21.57 15.40 -10.87
N HIS A 41 -21.83 15.41 -9.56
CA HIS A 41 -21.71 16.64 -8.74
C HIS A 41 -20.36 16.86 -8.02
N ARG A 42 -19.28 16.14 -8.39
CA ARG A 42 -18.00 16.13 -7.65
C ARG A 42 -16.77 16.61 -8.43
N LEU A 43 -16.90 17.49 -9.41
CA LEU A 43 -15.78 17.83 -10.31
C LEU A 43 -14.58 18.52 -9.62
N SER A 44 -14.77 19.31 -8.56
CA SER A 44 -13.66 19.97 -7.82
C SER A 44 -12.97 19.07 -6.80
N LEU A 45 -13.66 18.03 -6.30
CA LEU A 45 -13.14 17.09 -5.32
C LEU A 45 -12.41 15.90 -5.98
N ILE A 46 -12.51 15.71 -7.29
CA ILE A 46 -11.90 14.55 -7.98
C ILE A 46 -10.40 14.46 -7.72
N PRO A 47 -9.58 15.53 -7.84
CA PRO A 47 -8.14 15.40 -7.67
C PRO A 47 -7.75 15.08 -6.23
N VAL A 48 -8.42 15.71 -5.26
CA VAL A 48 -8.17 15.48 -3.83
C VAL A 48 -8.63 14.09 -3.41
N LEU A 49 -9.82 13.66 -3.86
CA LEU A 49 -10.33 12.32 -3.58
C LEU A 49 -9.50 11.24 -4.29
N ALA A 50 -9.05 11.47 -5.52
CA ALA A 50 -8.13 10.58 -6.22
C ALA A 50 -6.80 10.48 -5.47
N TRP A 51 -6.25 11.62 -5.02
CA TRP A 51 -5.03 11.63 -4.22
C TRP A 51 -5.19 10.89 -2.89
N ILE A 52 -6.34 11.02 -2.21
CA ILE A 52 -6.62 10.28 -0.97
C ILE A 52 -6.76 8.78 -1.24
N GLY A 53 -7.54 8.41 -2.27
CA GLY A 53 -7.80 7.00 -2.59
C GLY A 53 -6.54 6.27 -3.07
N LEU A 54 -5.75 6.91 -3.92
CA LEU A 54 -4.50 6.34 -4.46
C LEU A 54 -3.33 6.48 -3.49
N GLY A 55 -3.28 7.59 -2.76
CA GLY A 55 -2.20 7.89 -1.82
C GLY A 55 -2.27 7.08 -0.53
N ALA A 56 -3.42 6.49 -0.18
CA ALA A 56 -3.55 5.63 0.99
C ALA A 56 -2.56 4.46 0.96
N ASP A 57 -2.36 3.84 -0.21
CA ASP A 57 -1.42 2.73 -0.39
C ASP A 57 0.04 3.17 -0.19
N GLY A 58 0.42 4.31 -0.78
CA GLY A 58 1.71 4.96 -0.56
C GLY A 58 1.99 5.34 0.90
N LEU A 59 0.96 5.81 1.63
CA LEU A 59 1.09 6.12 3.06
C LEU A 59 1.25 4.86 3.91
N SER A 60 0.53 3.78 3.60
CA SER A 60 0.74 2.50 4.29
C SER A 60 2.16 1.96 4.07
N SER A 61 2.67 1.97 2.82
CA SER A 61 4.05 1.57 2.50
C SER A 61 5.10 2.37 3.27
N SER A 62 4.86 3.66 3.42
CA SER A 62 5.73 4.57 4.18
C SER A 62 5.71 4.31 5.69
N SER A 63 4.71 3.58 6.20
CA SER A 63 4.57 3.27 7.62
C SER A 63 5.39 2.07 8.07
N TYR A 64 5.56 1.06 7.21
CA TYR A 64 6.32 -0.15 7.55
C TYR A 64 7.71 -0.23 6.89
N GLY A 65 7.88 0.32 5.68
CA GLY A 65 9.12 0.19 4.90
C GLY A 65 10.35 0.84 5.56
N PRO A 66 10.29 2.14 5.91
CA PRO A 66 11.42 2.84 6.53
C PRO A 66 11.83 2.24 7.88
N GLU A 67 10.87 1.80 8.69
CA GLU A 67 11.11 1.20 9.99
C GLU A 67 11.85 -0.15 9.85
N GLU A 68 11.39 -1.00 8.93
CA GLU A 68 12.03 -2.29 8.66
C GLU A 68 13.44 -2.13 8.07
N ALA A 69 13.64 -1.15 7.19
CA ALA A 69 14.97 -0.79 6.68
C ALA A 69 15.93 -0.41 7.83
N PHE A 70 15.45 0.41 8.77
CA PHE A 70 16.23 0.85 9.91
C PHE A 70 16.53 -0.29 10.89
N ARG A 71 15.54 -1.14 11.21
CA ARG A 71 15.75 -2.34 12.05
C ARG A 71 16.76 -3.30 11.44
N ALA A 72 16.75 -3.45 10.13
CA ALA A 72 17.65 -4.34 9.41
C ALA A 72 19.13 -3.91 9.45
N LEU A 73 19.45 -2.70 9.92
CA LEU A 73 20.82 -2.26 10.22
C LEU A 73 21.41 -2.95 11.46
N GLN A 74 20.61 -3.62 12.30
CA GLN A 74 21.09 -4.41 13.45
C GLN A 74 22.08 -3.68 14.37
N GLY A 75 21.84 -2.39 14.64
CA GLY A 75 22.70 -1.57 15.51
C GLY A 75 23.77 -0.75 14.77
N HIS A 76 23.99 -0.98 13.48
CA HIS A 76 24.87 -0.17 12.61
C HIS A 76 24.20 1.16 12.19
N THR A 77 23.70 1.92 13.17
CA THR A 77 22.87 3.13 12.97
C THR A 77 23.61 4.29 12.29
N TYR A 78 24.95 4.29 12.29
CA TYR A 78 25.75 5.25 11.52
C TYR A 78 25.53 5.15 10.00
N LEU A 79 24.99 4.04 9.50
CA LEU A 79 24.60 3.87 8.10
C LEU A 79 23.21 4.46 7.78
N ALA A 80 22.41 4.80 8.80
CA ALA A 80 20.99 5.14 8.63
C ALA A 80 20.76 6.38 7.76
N ILE A 81 21.62 7.41 7.86
CA ILE A 81 21.50 8.62 7.03
C ILE A 81 21.76 8.28 5.56
N GLY A 82 22.81 7.48 5.28
CA GLY A 82 23.10 7.01 3.93
C GLY A 82 21.97 6.15 3.37
N LEU A 83 21.40 5.28 4.21
CA LEU A 83 20.25 4.45 3.85
C LEU A 83 19.04 5.31 3.47
N ALA A 84 18.68 6.28 4.33
CA ALA A 84 17.58 7.20 4.07
C ALA A 84 17.80 8.02 2.79
N ALA A 85 19.03 8.47 2.53
CA ALA A 85 19.37 9.22 1.32
C ALA A 85 19.22 8.37 0.05
N VAL A 86 19.71 7.12 0.06
CA VAL A 86 19.55 6.21 -1.08
C VAL A 86 18.07 5.85 -1.29
N THR A 87 17.33 5.58 -0.22
CA THR A 87 15.88 5.33 -0.31
C THR A 87 15.13 6.53 -0.90
N ALA A 88 15.40 7.74 -0.43
CA ALA A 88 14.79 8.96 -0.97
C ALA A 88 15.16 9.17 -2.45
N MET A 89 16.42 8.96 -2.82
CA MET A 89 16.87 9.03 -4.20
C MET A 89 16.11 8.03 -5.09
N THR A 90 15.93 6.79 -4.62
CA THR A 90 15.17 5.77 -5.35
C THR A 90 13.71 6.15 -5.51
N VAL A 91 13.04 6.66 -4.46
CA VAL A 91 11.67 7.19 -4.56
C VAL A 91 11.58 8.26 -5.65
N LEU A 92 12.52 9.19 -5.69
CA LEU A 92 12.54 10.26 -6.69
C LEU A 92 12.74 9.71 -8.11
N ILE A 93 13.67 8.78 -8.31
CA ILE A 93 13.94 8.16 -9.61
C ILE A 93 12.72 7.39 -10.11
N ILE A 94 12.10 6.58 -9.24
CA ILE A 94 10.90 5.80 -9.58
C ILE A 94 9.73 6.74 -9.91
N SER A 95 9.50 7.76 -9.09
CA SER A 95 8.43 8.75 -9.31
C SER A 95 8.61 9.52 -10.62
N ALA A 96 9.84 9.95 -10.93
CA ALA A 96 10.15 10.61 -12.19
C ALA A 96 9.94 9.67 -13.40
N SER A 97 10.34 8.41 -13.27
CA SER A 97 10.16 7.39 -14.31
C SER A 97 8.67 7.12 -14.57
N TYR A 98 7.86 6.97 -13.52
CA TYR A 98 6.42 6.78 -13.68
C TYR A 98 5.72 8.00 -14.24
N SER A 99 6.15 9.21 -13.87
CA SER A 99 5.60 10.44 -14.46
C SER A 99 5.74 10.43 -15.99
N ARG A 100 6.89 9.98 -16.51
CA ARG A 100 7.11 9.82 -17.96
C ARG A 100 6.24 8.75 -18.59
N ILE A 101 6.07 7.61 -17.91
CA ILE A 101 5.21 6.53 -18.39
C ILE A 101 3.76 7.00 -18.48
N ILE A 102 3.27 7.73 -17.47
CA ILE A 102 1.90 8.25 -17.42
C ILE A 102 1.67 9.29 -18.53
N GLU A 103 2.66 10.14 -18.82
CA GLU A 103 2.63 11.11 -19.94
C GLU A 103 2.46 10.41 -21.30
N GLU A 104 3.22 9.33 -21.54
CA GLU A 104 3.21 8.60 -22.81
C GLU A 104 1.99 7.66 -22.95
N PHE A 105 1.58 7.02 -21.86
CA PHE A 105 0.49 6.04 -21.81
C PHE A 105 -0.74 6.58 -21.09
N SER A 106 -1.30 7.69 -21.60
CA SER A 106 -2.45 8.39 -21.00
C SER A 106 -3.76 7.58 -20.95
N GLN A 107 -3.82 6.41 -21.60
CA GLN A 107 -4.96 5.49 -21.53
C GLN A 107 -4.86 4.49 -20.38
N GLY A 108 -3.80 4.57 -19.58
CA GLY A 108 -3.62 3.74 -18.40
C GLY A 108 -3.15 2.31 -18.68
N GLY A 109 -3.24 1.48 -17.65
CA GLY A 109 -2.98 0.03 -17.73
C GLY A 109 -1.65 -0.44 -17.16
N GLY A 110 -0.87 0.46 -16.57
CA GLY A 110 0.21 0.07 -15.67
C GLY A 110 1.38 -0.69 -16.31
N GLY A 111 2.20 -1.30 -15.45
CA GLY A 111 3.41 -2.04 -15.86
C GLY A 111 3.14 -3.17 -16.86
N TYR A 112 2.00 -3.87 -16.72
CA TYR A 112 1.60 -4.95 -17.63
C TYR A 112 1.36 -4.47 -19.06
N VAL A 113 0.56 -3.41 -19.25
CA VAL A 113 0.23 -2.91 -20.59
C VAL A 113 1.45 -2.29 -21.26
N VAL A 114 2.25 -1.54 -20.50
CA VAL A 114 3.48 -0.91 -20.99
C VAL A 114 4.49 -1.98 -21.44
N ALA A 115 4.75 -2.98 -20.60
CA ALA A 115 5.66 -4.08 -20.93
C ALA A 115 5.16 -4.91 -22.12
N SER A 116 3.85 -5.16 -22.20
CA SER A 116 3.26 -5.91 -23.31
C SER A 116 3.40 -5.19 -24.64
N LYS A 117 3.16 -3.87 -24.66
CA LYS A 117 3.24 -3.05 -25.88
C LYS A 117 4.68 -2.81 -26.34
N LEU A 118 5.61 -2.58 -25.42
CA LEU A 118 7.00 -2.21 -25.76
C LEU A 118 7.93 -3.42 -25.92
N LEU A 119 7.76 -4.47 -25.10
CA LEU A 119 8.69 -5.59 -25.00
C LEU A 119 8.06 -6.93 -25.42
N GLY A 120 6.77 -6.93 -25.75
CA GLY A 120 6.02 -8.09 -26.20
C GLY A 120 5.31 -8.86 -25.10
N ALA A 121 4.42 -9.77 -25.52
CA ALA A 121 3.48 -10.46 -24.64
C ALA A 121 4.12 -11.28 -23.51
N ARG A 122 5.30 -11.88 -23.73
CA ARG A 122 6.00 -12.67 -22.71
C ARG A 122 6.47 -11.81 -21.55
N THR A 123 7.10 -10.68 -21.84
CA THR A 123 7.57 -9.72 -20.84
C THR A 123 6.41 -9.06 -20.12
N GLY A 124 5.33 -8.77 -20.86
CA GLY A 124 4.04 -8.39 -20.30
C GLY A 124 3.54 -9.37 -19.24
N ALA A 125 3.44 -10.66 -19.58
CA ALA A 125 2.98 -11.69 -18.64
C ALA A 125 3.86 -11.80 -17.38
N ILE A 126 5.18 -11.61 -17.49
CA ILE A 126 6.09 -11.57 -16.33
C ILE A 126 5.75 -10.37 -15.44
N SER A 127 5.58 -9.18 -16.02
CA SER A 127 5.20 -7.97 -15.29
C SER A 127 3.83 -8.14 -14.59
N GLY A 128 2.82 -8.67 -15.29
CA GLY A 128 1.51 -8.93 -14.71
C GLY A 128 1.55 -9.96 -13.56
N SER A 129 2.37 -11.00 -13.69
CA SER A 129 2.56 -11.99 -12.63
C SER A 129 3.25 -11.38 -11.41
N ALA A 130 4.24 -10.51 -11.62
CA ALA A 130 4.91 -9.79 -10.54
C ALA A 130 3.93 -8.86 -9.80
N LEU A 131 3.06 -8.14 -10.52
CA LEU A 131 2.03 -7.28 -9.93
C LEU A 131 1.04 -8.06 -9.07
N LEU A 132 0.62 -9.26 -9.48
CA LEU A 132 -0.27 -10.10 -8.66
C LEU A 132 0.38 -10.53 -7.35
N VAL A 133 1.66 -10.91 -7.40
CA VAL A 133 2.43 -11.27 -6.20
C VAL A 133 2.59 -10.05 -5.30
N ASP A 134 2.89 -8.89 -5.88
CA ASP A 134 3.02 -7.62 -5.15
C ASP A 134 1.74 -7.24 -4.41
N TYR A 135 0.57 -7.37 -5.04
CA TYR A 135 -0.71 -7.10 -4.38
C TYR A 135 -0.99 -8.05 -3.21
N ILE A 136 -0.71 -9.34 -3.36
CA ILE A 136 -0.88 -10.32 -2.27
C ILE A 136 0.06 -9.99 -1.11
N LEU A 137 1.33 -9.68 -1.41
CA LEU A 137 2.33 -9.37 -0.40
C LEU A 137 2.03 -8.04 0.30
N THR A 138 1.59 -7.02 -0.44
CA THR A 138 1.24 -5.71 0.12
C THR A 138 0.09 -5.82 1.11
N ILE A 139 -0.96 -6.58 0.80
CA ILE A 139 -2.04 -6.85 1.75
C ILE A 139 -1.51 -7.58 2.98
N ALA A 140 -0.69 -8.62 2.79
CA ALA A 140 -0.15 -9.40 3.91
C ALA A 140 0.74 -8.55 4.83
N VAL A 141 1.70 -7.81 4.28
CA VAL A 141 2.63 -6.96 5.03
C VAL A 141 1.88 -5.84 5.74
N SER A 142 0.95 -5.17 5.07
CA SER A 142 0.15 -4.09 5.67
C SER A 142 -0.66 -4.59 6.87
N MET A 143 -1.26 -5.79 6.76
CA MET A 143 -2.05 -6.37 7.84
C MET A 143 -1.18 -6.86 9.01
N VAL A 144 0.02 -7.37 8.74
CA VAL A 144 0.99 -7.75 9.77
C VAL A 144 1.49 -6.51 10.51
N ALA A 145 1.82 -5.43 9.79
CA ALA A 145 2.27 -4.16 10.34
C ALA A 145 1.16 -3.47 11.16
N ALA A 146 -0.08 -3.48 10.68
CA ALA A 146 -1.23 -3.00 11.45
C ALA A 146 -1.42 -3.81 12.74
N GLY A 147 -1.25 -5.13 12.67
CA GLY A 147 -1.26 -6.00 13.84
C GLY A 147 -0.14 -5.69 14.83
N ASP A 148 1.09 -5.48 14.36
CA ASP A 148 2.22 -5.04 15.21
C ASP A 148 1.91 -3.72 15.92
N ALA A 149 1.40 -2.73 15.18
CA ALA A 149 1.03 -1.44 15.75
C ALA A 149 -0.06 -1.55 16.82
N LEU A 150 -1.12 -2.32 16.57
CA LEU A 150 -2.21 -2.53 17.54
C LEU A 150 -1.74 -3.28 18.79
N PHE A 151 -0.99 -4.36 18.61
CA PHE A 151 -0.52 -5.21 19.71
C PHE A 151 0.66 -4.58 20.47
N SER A 152 1.34 -3.57 19.92
CA SER A 152 2.35 -2.80 20.65
C SER A 152 1.79 -2.03 21.85
N LEU A 153 0.47 -1.77 21.85
CA LEU A 153 -0.25 -1.10 22.94
C LEU A 153 -0.77 -2.08 24.01
N LEU A 154 -0.70 -3.39 23.75
CA LEU A 154 -1.27 -4.43 24.59
C LEU A 154 -0.20 -5.16 25.42
N PRO A 155 -0.57 -5.73 26.58
CA PRO A 155 0.33 -6.56 27.38
C PRO A 155 0.82 -7.81 26.63
N VAL A 156 1.98 -8.33 27.02
CA VAL A 156 2.65 -9.48 26.37
C VAL A 156 1.76 -10.73 26.40
N GLU A 157 0.93 -10.88 27.44
CA GLU A 157 0.02 -12.01 27.61
C GLU A 157 -1.03 -12.10 26.50
N TRP A 158 -1.31 -11.00 25.79
CA TRP A 158 -2.28 -10.97 24.69
C TRP A 158 -1.68 -11.28 23.32
N GLN A 159 -0.35 -11.38 23.20
CA GLN A 159 0.33 -11.53 21.90
C GLN A 159 -0.07 -12.83 21.16
N PHE A 160 -0.54 -13.86 21.85
CA PHE A 160 -1.05 -15.08 21.20
C PHE A 160 -2.26 -14.83 20.29
N ALA A 161 -3.06 -13.80 20.58
CA ALA A 161 -4.27 -13.45 19.81
C ALA A 161 -3.96 -12.66 18.53
N ARG A 162 -2.71 -12.21 18.35
CA ARG A 162 -2.29 -11.36 17.23
C ARG A 162 -2.52 -12.03 15.87
N LEU A 163 -1.97 -13.22 15.68
CA LEU A 163 -2.06 -13.93 14.41
C LEU A 163 -3.52 -14.30 14.05
N PRO A 164 -4.33 -14.86 14.97
CA PRO A 164 -5.76 -15.10 14.73
C PRO A 164 -6.53 -13.82 14.34
N LEU A 165 -6.24 -12.69 14.99
CA LEU A 165 -6.90 -11.41 14.70
C LEU A 165 -6.56 -10.92 13.30
N ILE A 166 -5.27 -10.94 12.91
CA ILE A 166 -4.83 -10.54 11.56
C ILE A 166 -5.52 -11.38 10.48
N ILE A 167 -5.52 -12.70 10.64
CA ILE A 167 -6.19 -13.62 9.71
C ILE A 167 -7.69 -13.32 9.64
N GLY A 168 -8.33 -13.12 10.79
CA GLY A 168 -9.75 -12.77 10.88
C GLY A 168 -10.08 -11.47 10.15
N LEU A 169 -9.24 -10.45 10.28
CA LEU A 169 -9.40 -9.17 9.58
C LEU A 169 -9.22 -9.32 8.06
N ILE A 170 -8.23 -10.10 7.58
CA ILE A 170 -8.05 -10.37 6.15
C ILE A 170 -9.31 -11.04 5.57
N ILE A 171 -9.84 -12.05 6.27
CA ILE A 171 -11.07 -12.74 5.85
C ILE A 171 -12.24 -11.77 5.84
N ALA A 172 -12.39 -10.94 6.89
CA ALA A 172 -13.46 -9.96 6.98
C ALA A 172 -13.41 -8.93 5.84
N LEU A 173 -12.22 -8.37 5.57
CA LEU A 173 -11.99 -7.44 4.45
C LEU A 173 -12.25 -8.11 3.11
N THR A 174 -11.84 -9.37 2.95
CA THR A 174 -12.12 -10.15 1.73
C THR A 174 -13.63 -10.32 1.50
N VAL A 175 -14.38 -10.68 2.55
CA VAL A 175 -15.84 -10.81 2.48
C VAL A 175 -16.50 -9.46 2.19
N LEU A 176 -16.02 -8.38 2.80
CA LEU A 176 -16.53 -7.02 2.57
C LEU A 176 -16.31 -6.59 1.10
N ASN A 177 -15.11 -6.85 0.56
CA ASN A 177 -14.76 -6.58 -0.83
C ASN A 177 -15.64 -7.40 -1.81
N ILE A 178 -15.84 -8.71 -1.54
CA ILE A 178 -16.71 -9.56 -2.35
C ILE A 178 -18.18 -9.09 -2.29
N ARG A 179 -18.63 -8.56 -1.16
CA ARG A 179 -19.99 -7.98 -1.01
C ARG A 179 -20.17 -6.65 -1.74
N GLY A 180 -19.11 -6.08 -2.30
CA GLY A 180 -19.17 -4.83 -3.05
C GLY A 180 -19.60 -3.65 -2.18
N VAL A 181 -19.17 -3.63 -0.92
CA VAL A 181 -19.38 -2.46 -0.05
C VAL A 181 -18.62 -1.30 -0.69
N ARG A 182 -19.35 -0.28 -1.14
CA ARG A 182 -18.78 0.91 -1.77
C ARG A 182 -18.04 1.67 -0.68
N GLU A 183 -16.73 1.59 -0.65
CA GLU A 183 -15.91 2.46 0.18
C GLU A 183 -16.06 3.87 -0.37
N SER A 184 -16.81 4.70 0.35
CA SER A 184 -16.87 6.11 0.04
C SER A 184 -15.49 6.69 0.35
N VAL A 185 -14.75 7.16 -0.65
CA VAL A 185 -13.45 7.85 -0.45
C VAL A 185 -13.57 8.98 0.59
N LEU A 186 -14.76 9.56 0.76
CA LEU A 186 -15.07 10.52 1.83
C LEU A 186 -14.91 9.94 3.25
N ALA A 187 -15.20 8.65 3.46
CA ALA A 187 -15.00 7.99 4.74
C ALA A 187 -13.51 7.77 5.05
N LEU A 188 -12.68 7.64 4.00
CA LEU A 188 -11.23 7.49 4.12
C LEU A 188 -10.49 8.82 4.32
N ALA A 189 -11.04 9.91 3.80
CA ALA A 189 -10.48 11.26 3.93
C ALA A 189 -10.09 11.68 5.37
N PRO A 190 -10.94 11.55 6.40
CA PRO A 190 -10.55 11.92 7.76
C PRO A 190 -9.41 11.06 8.30
N ILE A 191 -9.37 9.76 7.97
CA ILE A 191 -8.30 8.84 8.38
C ILE A 191 -6.98 9.25 7.73
N PHE A 192 -7.01 9.58 6.43
CA PHE A 192 -5.85 10.05 5.67
C PHE A 192 -5.27 11.33 6.24
N PHE A 193 -6.09 12.35 6.50
CA PHE A 193 -5.60 13.61 7.07
C PHE A 193 -5.12 13.45 8.51
N LEU A 194 -5.81 12.63 9.31
CA LEU A 194 -5.35 12.31 10.66
C LEU A 194 -3.96 11.68 10.62
N PHE A 195 -3.74 10.70 9.73
CA PHE A 195 -2.44 10.07 9.53
C PHE A 195 -1.36 11.10 9.19
N LEU A 196 -1.61 11.97 8.21
CA LEU A 196 -0.63 12.98 7.79
C LEU A 196 -0.27 13.95 8.92
N ILE A 197 -1.29 14.46 9.63
CA ILE A 197 -1.09 15.43 10.72
C ILE A 197 -0.33 14.78 11.87
N THR A 198 -0.70 13.56 12.29
CA THR A 198 -0.01 12.88 13.39
C THR A 198 1.44 12.57 13.03
N HIS A 199 1.73 12.09 11.82
CA HIS A 199 3.10 11.83 11.39
C HIS A 199 3.92 13.12 11.27
N ALA A 200 3.34 14.21 10.74
CA ALA A 200 4.02 15.50 10.66
C ALA A 200 4.40 16.02 12.06
N VAL A 201 3.48 15.92 13.02
CA VAL A 201 3.71 16.33 14.42
C VAL A 201 4.75 15.44 15.10
N LEU A 202 4.66 14.11 14.95
CA LEU A 202 5.58 13.17 15.60
C LEU A 202 7.00 13.25 15.01
N ILE A 203 7.13 13.31 13.69
CA ILE A 203 8.42 13.43 13.01
C ILE A 203 9.01 14.81 13.31
N GLY A 204 8.24 15.89 13.11
CA GLY A 204 8.69 17.26 13.36
C GLY A 204 9.07 17.50 14.82
N GLY A 205 8.22 17.06 15.76
CA GLY A 205 8.48 17.11 17.19
C GLY A 205 9.69 16.27 17.59
N GLY A 206 9.82 15.06 17.05
CA GLY A 206 10.97 14.18 17.28
C GLY A 206 12.28 14.83 16.84
N ILE A 207 12.34 15.40 15.64
CA ILE A 207 13.50 16.12 15.13
C ILE A 207 13.79 17.35 16.00
N PHE A 208 12.78 18.16 16.30
CA PHE A 208 12.94 19.38 17.09
C PHE A 208 13.52 19.09 18.48
N MET A 209 13.02 18.05 19.17
CA MET A 209 13.51 17.65 20.49
C MET A 209 14.94 17.10 20.47
N HIS A 210 15.41 16.57 19.33
CA HIS A 210 16.74 15.97 19.18
C HIS A 210 17.72 16.84 18.37
N VAL A 211 17.34 18.04 17.95
CA VAL A 211 18.19 18.90 17.12
C VAL A 211 19.52 19.24 17.80
N GLY A 212 19.51 19.40 19.13
CA GLY A 212 20.71 19.63 19.93
C GLY A 212 21.68 18.43 19.95
N ASN A 213 21.20 17.22 19.63
CA ASN A 213 22.01 16.00 19.58
C ASN A 213 22.61 15.74 18.19
N VAL A 214 22.25 16.54 17.17
CA VAL A 214 22.78 16.37 15.80
C VAL A 214 24.32 16.40 15.76
N PRO A 215 25.03 17.32 16.45
CA PRO A 215 26.49 17.30 16.49
C PRO A 215 27.04 15.98 17.02
N VAL A 216 26.43 15.42 18.08
CA VAL A 216 26.84 14.14 18.68
C VAL A 216 26.65 12.97 17.71
N VAL A 217 25.57 12.98 16.92
CA VAL A 217 25.32 11.95 15.90
C VAL A 217 26.36 12.01 14.79
N ILE A 218 26.71 13.22 14.34
CA ILE A 218 27.75 13.43 13.31
C ILE A 218 29.13 12.99 13.83
N GLU A 219 29.48 13.39 15.05
CA GLU A 219 30.74 13.01 15.69
C GLU A 219 30.88 11.50 15.87
N LYS A 220 29.78 10.79 16.18
CA LYS A 220 29.78 9.32 16.33
C LYS A 220 29.73 8.56 15.01
N ALA A 221 29.35 9.20 13.91
CA ALA A 221 29.20 8.53 12.62
C ALA A 221 30.56 8.05 12.07
N THR A 222 31.60 8.90 12.12
CA THR A 222 32.93 8.55 11.58
C THR A 222 33.62 7.44 12.39
N PRO A 223 33.68 7.51 13.74
CA PRO A 223 34.20 6.40 14.55
C PRO A 223 33.39 5.11 14.36
N GLY A 224 32.05 5.19 14.35
CA GLY A 224 31.19 4.03 14.15
C GLY A 224 31.42 3.34 12.80
N PHE A 225 31.63 4.12 11.74
CA PHE A 225 31.99 3.57 10.43
C PHE A 225 33.37 2.92 10.43
N SER A 226 34.37 3.57 11.05
CA SER A 226 35.74 3.02 11.14
C SER A 226 35.77 1.71 11.94
N GLU A 227 35.08 1.66 13.07
CA GLU A 227 34.94 0.45 13.89
C GLU A 227 34.24 -0.66 13.11
N GLY A 228 33.12 -0.35 12.47
CA GLY A 228 32.41 -1.28 11.59
C GLY A 228 33.28 -1.83 10.47
N TYR A 229 34.07 -0.96 9.84
CA TYR A 229 34.99 -1.33 8.77
C TYR A 229 36.09 -2.26 9.28
N SER A 230 36.65 -1.98 10.46
CA SER A 230 37.68 -2.84 11.06
C SER A 230 37.13 -4.20 11.51
N ALA A 231 35.88 -4.27 11.97
CA ALA A 231 35.27 -5.50 12.46
C ALA A 231 34.74 -6.41 11.33
N LEU A 232 34.11 -5.82 10.31
CA LEU A 232 33.37 -6.55 9.27
C LEU A 232 34.02 -6.45 7.87
N GLY A 233 34.95 -5.53 7.68
CA GLY A 233 35.47 -5.16 6.37
C GLY A 233 34.44 -4.44 5.50
N LEU A 234 34.89 -3.97 4.33
CA LEU A 234 34.02 -3.27 3.38
C LEU A 234 32.85 -4.13 2.90
N ILE A 235 33.12 -5.41 2.59
CA ILE A 235 32.11 -6.33 2.07
C ILE A 235 31.00 -6.56 3.10
N GLY A 236 31.35 -6.73 4.37
CA GLY A 236 30.37 -6.92 5.44
C GLY A 236 29.49 -5.67 5.63
N LEU A 237 30.09 -4.48 5.62
CA LEU A 237 29.34 -3.23 5.70
C LEU A 237 28.38 -3.04 4.52
N VAL A 238 28.86 -3.29 3.29
CA VAL A 238 28.02 -3.21 2.10
C VAL A 238 26.91 -4.25 2.13
N ALA A 239 27.18 -5.48 2.61
CA ALA A 239 26.17 -6.51 2.74
C ALA A 239 25.07 -6.13 3.75
N ILE A 240 25.43 -5.56 4.90
CA ILE A 240 24.46 -5.05 5.89
C ILE A 240 23.66 -3.91 5.28
N PHE A 241 24.32 -2.95 4.64
CA PHE A 241 23.66 -1.82 4.00
C PHE A 241 22.69 -2.28 2.90
N ALA A 242 23.13 -3.17 2.01
CA ALA A 242 22.32 -3.72 0.93
C ALA A 242 21.14 -4.54 1.47
N ARG A 243 21.35 -5.33 2.53
CA ARG A 243 20.28 -6.05 3.23
C ARG A 243 19.26 -5.07 3.80
N ALA A 244 19.70 -4.05 4.53
CA ALA A 244 18.83 -3.05 5.11
C ALA A 244 18.01 -2.29 4.05
N TYR A 245 18.68 -1.90 2.96
CA TYR A 245 18.04 -1.29 1.80
C TYR A 245 17.01 -2.20 1.13
N SER A 246 17.34 -3.49 0.96
CA SER A 246 16.41 -4.47 0.39
C SER A 246 15.20 -4.72 1.29
N MET A 247 15.39 -4.77 2.60
CA MET A 247 14.30 -4.93 3.57
C MET A 247 13.36 -3.71 3.56
N GLY A 248 13.89 -2.53 3.27
CA GLY A 248 13.12 -1.30 3.07
C GLY A 248 12.37 -1.20 1.74
N GLY A 249 12.50 -2.19 0.84
CA GLY A 249 11.91 -2.16 -0.50
C GLY A 249 10.39 -1.99 -0.53
N GLY A 250 9.70 -2.39 0.54
CA GLY A 250 8.26 -2.19 0.71
C GLY A 250 7.82 -0.71 0.74
N THR A 251 8.76 0.23 0.90
CA THR A 251 8.49 1.69 0.81
C THR A 251 8.01 2.10 -0.59
N TYR A 252 8.43 1.39 -1.63
CA TYR A 252 8.20 1.80 -3.03
C TYR A 252 6.89 1.29 -3.63
N THR A 253 6.27 0.28 -3.03
CA THR A 253 5.12 -0.44 -3.61
C THR A 253 3.92 0.48 -3.85
N GLY A 254 3.68 1.44 -2.96
CA GLY A 254 2.56 2.38 -3.11
C GLY A 254 2.77 3.50 -4.15
N ILE A 255 3.91 3.54 -4.86
CA ILE A 255 4.08 4.41 -6.03
C ILE A 255 3.41 3.78 -7.26
N ASP A 256 3.41 2.45 -7.35
CA ASP A 256 2.88 1.69 -8.48
C ASP A 256 1.35 1.80 -8.58
N THR A 257 0.66 1.94 -7.45
CA THR A 257 -0.80 2.10 -7.38
C THR A 257 -1.27 3.35 -8.11
N VAL A 258 -0.53 4.46 -8.03
CA VAL A 258 -0.84 5.69 -8.77
C VAL A 258 -0.70 5.48 -10.28
N ALA A 259 0.34 4.75 -10.70
CA ALA A 259 0.60 4.46 -12.12
C ALA A 259 -0.38 3.45 -12.73
N ASN A 260 -0.89 2.51 -11.93
CA ASN A 260 -1.79 1.46 -12.39
C ASN A 260 -3.28 1.87 -12.39
N ALA A 261 -3.66 2.88 -11.60
CA ALA A 261 -5.07 3.28 -11.42
C ALA A 261 -5.55 4.41 -12.34
N LEU A 262 -4.64 5.00 -13.12
CA LEU A 262 -4.94 5.89 -14.25
C LEU A 262 -5.09 5.06 -15.53
#